data_AF-X0X3E8-F1
#
_entry.id   AF-X0X3E8-F1
#
_cell.length_a   1.000
_cell.length_b   1.000
_cell.length_c   1.000
_cell.angle_alpha   90.00
_cell.angle_beta   90.00
_cell.angle_gamma   90.00
#
_symmetry.space_group_name_H-M   'P 1'
#
loop_
_entity.id
_entity.type
_entity.pdbx_description
1 polymer ?
#
loop_
_entity_poly.entity_id
_entity_poly.type
_entity_poly.pdbx_seq_one_letter_code
_entity_poly.pdbx_strand_id
1 'polypeptide(L)'
;RISRPTFHRILGSARQKIADGFINGKAIRIEGGNFALASQRFRCRGDGHEWRVSFEALVSRLPLACPRCDSPSVGPVRPRSPALRGQGRRRGRGGGPWQGGKP
;
A
#
# COMPACT_ATOMS: atom_id res chain seq x y z
N ARG A 1 26.47 -10.86 10.27
CA ARG A 1 26.78 -9.81 9.26
C ARG A 1 27.05 -10.53 7.93
N ILE A 2 26.28 -10.26 6.87
CA ILE A 2 26.42 -10.91 5.55
C ILE A 2 27.24 -10.00 4.64
N SER A 3 28.12 -10.57 3.80
CA SER A 3 28.90 -9.79 2.84
C SER A 3 28.01 -9.22 1.73
N ARG A 4 28.39 -8.07 1.17
CA ARG A 4 27.70 -7.46 0.01
C ARG A 4 27.45 -8.45 -1.14
N PRO A 5 28.44 -9.22 -1.65
CA PRO A 5 28.21 -10.14 -2.76
C PRO A 5 27.18 -11.23 -2.43
N THR A 6 27.18 -11.74 -1.20
CA THR A 6 26.19 -12.74 -0.78
C THR A 6 24.78 -12.15 -0.73
N PHE A 7 24.61 -10.93 -0.24
CA PHE A 7 23.31 -10.24 -0.25
C PHE A 7 22.80 -10.00 -1.68
N HIS A 8 23.66 -9.54 -2.59
CA HIS A 8 23.28 -9.32 -3.99
C HIS A 8 22.83 -10.62 -4.67
N ARG A 9 23.52 -11.74 -4.43
CA ARG A 9 23.12 -13.04 -4.96
C ARG A 9 21.74 -13.48 -4.45
N ILE A 10 21.48 -13.30 -3.16
CA ILE A 10 20.18 -13.61 -2.55
C ILE A 10 19.07 -12.74 -3.16
N LEU A 11 19.30 -11.43 -3.28
CA LEU A 11 18.34 -10.49 -3.86
C LEU A 11 18.04 -10.81 -5.34
N GLY A 12 19.06 -11.17 -6.11
CA GLY A 12 18.91 -11.59 -7.51
C GLY A 12 18.03 -12.84 -7.65
N SER A 13 18.33 -13.89 -6.87
CA SER A 13 17.54 -15.12 -6.86
C SER A 13 16.08 -14.86 -6.41
N ALA A 14 15.88 -14.01 -5.40
CA ALA A 14 14.54 -13.67 -4.93
C ALA A 14 13.69 -12.98 -6.01
N ARG A 15 14.27 -12.00 -6.73
CA ARG A 15 13.58 -11.32 -7.84
C ARG A 15 13.19 -12.28 -8.96
N GLN A 16 14.09 -13.20 -9.31
CA GLN A 16 13.83 -14.20 -10.34
C GLN A 16 12.67 -15.13 -9.96
N LYS A 17 12.64 -15.62 -8.71
CA LYS A 17 11.54 -16.47 -8.21
C LYS A 17 10.19 -15.77 -8.25
N ILE A 18 10.14 -14.50 -7.87
CA ILE A 18 8.90 -13.70 -7.90
C ILE A 18 8.42 -13.51 -9.34
N ALA A 19 9.31 -13.11 -10.25
CA ALA A 19 8.99 -12.90 -11.65
C ALA A 19 8.47 -14.19 -12.32
N ASP A 20 9.17 -15.30 -12.09
CA ASP A 20 8.77 -16.63 -12.57
C ASP A 20 7.41 -17.06 -12.02
N GLY A 21 7.15 -16.79 -10.73
CA GLY A 21 5.85 -17.08 -10.11
C GLY A 21 4.70 -16.30 -10.73
N PHE A 22 4.91 -15.02 -11.05
CA PHE A 22 3.88 -14.18 -11.68
C PHE A 22 3.64 -14.53 -13.15
N ILE A 23 4.69 -14.81 -13.93
CA ILE A 23 4.57 -15.11 -15.36
C ILE A 23 3.92 -16.48 -15.57
N ASN A 24 4.34 -17.49 -14.80
CA ASN A 24 3.91 -18.87 -14.99
C ASN A 24 2.72 -19.26 -14.08
N GLY A 25 2.18 -18.33 -13.30
CA GLY A 25 1.04 -18.58 -12.41
C GLY A 25 1.34 -19.59 -11.30
N LYS A 26 2.58 -19.64 -10.79
CA LYS A 26 2.96 -20.58 -9.73
C LYS A 26 2.42 -20.10 -8.39
N ALA A 27 1.98 -21.02 -7.54
CA ALA A 27 1.60 -20.71 -6.17
C ALA A 27 2.83 -20.22 -5.38
N ILE A 28 2.75 -19.02 -4.81
CA ILE A 28 3.82 -18.44 -3.98
C ILE A 28 3.45 -18.62 -2.51
N ARG A 29 4.30 -19.35 -1.77
CA ARG A 29 4.18 -19.51 -0.32
C ARG A 29 5.28 -18.71 0.35
N ILE A 30 4.88 -17.80 1.24
CA ILE A 30 5.80 -16.98 2.05
C ILE A 30 5.91 -17.67 3.41
N GLU A 31 7.11 -18.12 3.77
CA GLU A 31 7.39 -18.76 5.06
C GLU A 31 8.41 -17.95 5.87
N GLY A 32 8.15 -17.82 7.17
CA GLY A 32 9.02 -17.10 8.10
C GLY A 32 9.08 -15.59 7.89
N GLY A 33 9.97 -14.93 8.65
CA GLY A 33 10.12 -13.47 8.64
C GLY A 33 9.06 -12.72 9.45
N ASN A 34 9.15 -11.39 9.45
CA ASN A 34 8.14 -10.51 10.04
C ASN A 34 7.29 -9.92 8.91
N PHE A 35 6.09 -10.46 8.71
CA PHE A 35 5.12 -9.97 7.74
C PHE A 35 3.80 -9.65 8.43
N ALA A 36 3.10 -8.64 7.94
CA ALA A 36 1.78 -8.27 8.42
C ALA A 36 0.84 -8.14 7.23
N LEU A 37 -0.34 -8.75 7.33
CA LEU A 37 -1.40 -8.56 6.35
C LEU A 37 -2.11 -7.23 6.63
N ALA A 38 -2.44 -6.50 5.56
CA ALA A 38 -3.09 -5.20 5.68
C ALA A 38 -4.49 -5.35 6.31
N SER A 39 -4.76 -4.61 7.39
CA SER A 39 -6.12 -4.46 7.92
C SER A 39 -6.80 -3.26 7.26
N GLN A 40 -8.11 -3.37 7.04
CA GLN A 40 -8.93 -2.28 6.52
C GLN A 40 -9.82 -1.73 7.63
N ARG A 41 -9.96 -0.41 7.68
CA ARG A 41 -10.90 0.26 8.57
C ARG A 41 -12.24 0.42 7.86
N PHE A 42 -13.31 0.08 8.56
CA PHE A 42 -14.68 0.31 8.11
C PHE A 42 -15.35 1.33 9.03
N ARG A 43 -16.30 2.06 8.46
CA ARG A 43 -17.16 2.99 9.17
C ARG A 43 -18.61 2.76 8.76
N CYS A 44 -19.49 2.70 9.75
CA CYS A 44 -20.92 2.70 9.54
C CYS A 44 -21.45 4.13 9.36
N ARG A 45 -22.39 4.33 8.43
CA ARG A 45 -23.01 5.65 8.18
C ARG A 45 -24.15 5.97 9.15
N GLY A 46 -24.78 4.96 9.75
CA GLY A 46 -25.90 5.14 10.68
C GLY A 46 -25.48 5.60 12.07
N ASP A 47 -24.50 4.94 12.69
CA ASP A 47 -24.06 5.20 14.06
C ASP A 47 -22.64 5.78 14.16
N GLY A 48 -21.93 5.91 13.03
CA GLY A 48 -20.56 6.40 12.97
C GLY A 48 -19.52 5.44 13.56
N HIS A 49 -19.90 4.21 13.92
CA HIS A 49 -18.99 3.25 14.52
C HIS A 49 -17.88 2.87 13.53
N GLU A 50 -16.63 2.86 14.00
CA GLU A 50 -15.47 2.47 13.21
C GLU A 50 -14.79 1.23 13.81
N TRP A 51 -14.47 0.25 12.96
CA TRP A 51 -13.77 -0.96 13.37
C TRP A 51 -12.72 -1.37 12.34
N ARG A 52 -11.78 -2.23 12.77
CA ARG A 52 -10.72 -2.78 11.92
C ARG A 52 -11.08 -4.21 11.55
N VAL A 53 -10.93 -4.54 10.28
CA VAL A 53 -11.16 -5.86 9.71
C VAL A 53 -9.82 -6.39 9.23
N SER A 54 -9.45 -7.61 9.64
CA SER A 54 -8.24 -8.28 9.17
C SER A 54 -8.38 -8.67 7.71
N PHE A 55 -7.25 -8.85 7.02
CA PHE A 55 -7.25 -9.32 5.63
C PHE A 55 -7.96 -10.67 5.48
N GLU A 56 -7.73 -11.60 6.41
CA GLU A 56 -8.35 -12.92 6.42
C GLU A 56 -9.88 -12.84 6.49
N ALA A 57 -10.40 -11.98 7.38
CA ALA A 57 -11.84 -11.73 7.47
C ALA A 57 -12.37 -11.12 6.17
N LEU A 58 -11.65 -10.15 5.57
CA LEU A 58 -12.05 -9.51 4.32
C LEU A 58 -12.14 -10.49 3.14
N VAL A 59 -11.18 -11.42 3.03
CA VAL A 59 -11.17 -12.46 1.99
C VAL A 59 -12.27 -13.49 2.21
N SER A 60 -12.54 -13.83 3.47
CA SER A 60 -13.54 -14.86 3.81
C SER A 60 -14.98 -14.35 3.64
N ARG A 61 -15.29 -13.18 4.23
CA ARG A 61 -16.60 -12.53 4.15
C ARG A 61 -16.45 -11.03 4.32
N LEU A 62 -16.87 -10.27 3.30
CA LEU A 62 -16.94 -8.81 3.44
C LEU A 62 -17.87 -8.44 4.61
N PRO A 63 -17.54 -7.46 5.46
CA PRO A 63 -18.46 -6.96 6.47
C PRO A 63 -19.65 -6.31 5.76
N LEU A 64 -20.81 -6.96 5.85
CA LEU A 64 -22.06 -6.48 5.24
C LEU A 64 -22.87 -5.61 6.18
N ALA A 65 -22.60 -5.66 7.49
CA ALA A 65 -23.35 -4.95 8.51
C ALA A 65 -22.46 -4.40 9.63
N CYS A 66 -22.95 -3.38 10.32
CA CYS A 66 -22.29 -2.81 11.49
C CYS A 66 -22.52 -3.69 12.72
N PRO A 67 -21.49 -4.05 13.50
CA PRO A 67 -21.66 -4.91 14.68
C PRO A 67 -22.43 -4.27 15.85
N ARG A 68 -22.82 -2.99 15.74
CA ARG A 68 -23.48 -2.25 16.81
C ARG A 68 -24.94 -1.89 16.51
N CYS A 69 -25.27 -1.66 15.24
CA CYS A 69 -26.61 -1.22 14.83
C CYS A 69 -27.22 -2.09 13.72
N ASP A 70 -26.54 -3.16 13.30
CA ASP A 70 -26.94 -4.08 12.22
C ASP A 70 -27.26 -3.41 10.87
N SER A 71 -26.95 -2.13 10.72
CA SER A 71 -27.26 -1.43 9.48
C SER A 71 -26.35 -1.93 8.34
N PRO A 72 -26.90 -2.10 7.12
CA PRO A 72 -26.11 -2.48 5.94
C PRO A 72 -25.27 -1.32 5.40
N SER A 73 -25.36 -0.14 6.01
CA SER A 73 -24.78 1.11 5.54
C SER A 73 -23.30 1.29 5.91
N VAL A 74 -22.48 0.27 5.67
CA VAL A 74 -21.07 0.23 6.06
C VAL A 74 -20.14 0.45 4.86
N GLY A 75 -19.01 1.12 5.07
CA GLY A 75 -18.05 1.36 3.99
C GLY A 75 -16.61 1.52 4.47
N PRO A 76 -15.62 1.28 3.60
CA PRO A 76 -14.21 1.41 3.96
C PRO A 76 -13.83 2.88 4.19
N VAL A 77 -13.04 3.13 5.23
CA VAL A 77 -12.43 4.42 5.48
C VAL A 77 -11.20 4.51 4.58
N ARG A 78 -11.31 5.29 3.49
CA ARG A 78 -10.15 5.58 2.66
C ARG A 78 -9.16 6.43 3.47
N PRO A 79 -7.87 6.07 3.52
CA PRO A 79 -6.87 6.95 4.12
C PRO A 79 -6.90 8.28 3.36
N ARG A 80 -6.97 9.39 4.09
CA ARG A 80 -6.82 10.72 3.49
C ARG A 80 -5.40 10.81 2.92
N SER A 81 -5.25 10.65 1.61
CA SER A 81 -3.98 10.88 0.93
C SER A 81 -3.57 12.35 1.13
N PRO A 82 -2.38 12.65 1.68
CA PRO A 82 -1.90 14.03 1.82
C PRO A 82 -1.69 14.74 0.48
N ALA A 83 -1.60 13.97 -0.62
CA ALA A 83 -1.22 14.43 -1.95
C ALA A 83 -2.22 15.40 -2.64
N LEU A 84 -3.41 15.64 -2.07
CA LEU A 84 -4.41 16.57 -2.63
C LEU A 84 -4.47 17.92 -1.89
N ARG A 85 -3.41 18.32 -1.18
CA ARG A 85 -3.27 19.67 -0.58
C ARG A 85 -2.15 20.46 -1.24
N GLY A 86 -2.14 20.57 -2.57
CA GLY A 86 -0.99 21.20 -3.24
C GLY A 86 -1.13 21.57 -4.71
N GLN A 87 -2.33 21.84 -5.24
CA GLN A 87 -2.45 22.57 -6.51
C GLN A 87 -2.66 24.06 -6.24
N GLY A 88 -1.70 24.64 -5.51
CA GLY A 88 -1.51 26.08 -5.43
C GLY A 88 -0.80 26.55 -6.69
N ARG A 89 -1.45 27.43 -7.44
CA ARG A 89 -0.97 28.06 -8.68
C ARG A 89 0.45 28.61 -8.47
N ARG A 90 1.48 27.93 -8.98
CA ARG A 90 2.81 28.53 -9.13
C ARG A 90 2.72 29.58 -10.23
N ARG A 91 2.42 30.82 -9.84
CA ARG A 91 2.68 31.99 -10.69
C ARG A 91 4.19 32.05 -10.92
N GLY A 92 4.61 31.81 -12.17
CA GLY A 92 5.99 31.95 -12.57
C GLY A 92 6.48 33.37 -12.33
N ARG A 93 7.60 33.49 -11.60
CA ARG A 93 8.50 34.63 -11.63
C ARG A 93 9.89 34.12 -11.31
N GLY A 94 10.84 34.43 -12.18
CA GLY A 94 12.27 34.21 -11.94
C GLY A 94 12.92 33.20 -12.89
N GLY A 95 12.90 33.48 -14.18
CA GLY A 95 13.96 32.98 -15.07
C GLY A 95 15.25 33.74 -14.74
N GLY A 96 16.17 33.11 -14.03
CA GLY A 96 17.56 33.55 -13.94
C GLY A 96 18.35 32.92 -15.10
N PRO A 97 19.17 33.67 -15.86
CA PRO A 97 19.93 33.11 -16.96
C PRO A 97 21.03 32.19 -16.44
N TRP A 98 21.06 30.95 -16.92
CA TRP A 98 22.20 30.05 -16.79
C TRP A 98 23.32 30.56 -17.68
N GLN A 99 24.36 31.15 -17.09
CA GLN A 99 25.61 31.42 -17.80
C GLN A 99 26.44 30.14 -17.79
N GLY A 100 26.42 29.45 -18.93
CA GLY A 100 27.25 28.28 -19.19
C GLY A 100 28.71 28.68 -19.28
N GLY A 101 29.53 28.15 -18.38
CA GLY A 101 30.97 28.08 -18.57
C GLY A 101 31.34 26.84 -19.40
N LYS A 102 31.93 27.08 -20.56
CA LYS A 102 32.71 26.12 -21.37
C LYS A 102 33.94 26.88 -21.89
N PRO A 103 35.01 26.20 -22.31
CA PRO A 103 35.50 24.85 -21.97
C PRO A 103 36.66 24.87 -20.96
#